data_AF-A0A6J0C554-F1
#
_entry.id   AF-A0A6J0C554-F1
#
_cell.length_a   1.000
_cell.length_b   1.000
_cell.length_c   1.000
_cell.angle_alpha   90.00
_cell.angle_beta   90.00
_cell.angle_gamma   90.00
#
_symmetry.space_group_name_H-M   'P 1'
#
loop_
_entity.id
_entity.type
_entity.pdbx_description
1 polymer ?
#
loop_
_entity_poly.entity_id
_entity_poly.type
_entity_poly.pdbx_seq_one_letter_code
_entity_poly.pdbx_strand_id
1 'polypeptide(L)'
;MASVGRILSHDIRQNIQNFKSLFGKDCRWLSSQAIETQAKSSKENADDKRKVDDRENTAPLEFRFKYPEFLPDPNAAYRNSTRERLERMDMMARRAHIDIPTFYVGSILAVTLSDSHAVGKTNRFVGICIERKGCGLRASFRLRNAIDKQGMEVVYNMYDPTIQKVECLRLEKRLDDKLLYLRDCPIEYSTFPFDMEPELIDETAPVRINTLKVPLKPPPWLERWERQDLKGVQEFEVNEKRRRKAEKHKTPWEEFDLMKIYRQTIPMEDQKDIFAEVYSDLHKLEITRRKMARKRKFNRPDKPT
;
A
#
# COMPACT_ATOMS: atom_id res chain seq x y z
N MET A 1 -36.71 26.70 -55.03
CA MET A 1 -38.03 27.14 -54.56
C MET A 1 -38.83 25.93 -54.12
N ALA A 2 -39.62 26.12 -53.05
CA ALA A 2 -40.75 25.29 -52.60
C ALA A 2 -40.47 23.95 -51.88
N SER A 3 -40.41 24.09 -50.54
CA SER A 3 -41.03 23.32 -49.47
C SER A 3 -42.23 22.41 -49.83
N VAL A 4 -42.41 21.37 -48.99
CA VAL A 4 -43.64 20.83 -48.33
C VAL A 4 -43.49 19.29 -48.30
N GLY A 5 -43.66 18.55 -47.21
CA GLY A 5 -44.10 18.77 -45.84
C GLY A 5 -44.44 17.37 -45.28
N ARG A 6 -43.95 17.01 -44.09
CA ARG A 6 -44.40 15.81 -43.38
C ARG A 6 -45.45 16.24 -42.35
N ILE A 7 -46.63 15.66 -42.46
CA ILE A 7 -47.75 15.78 -41.52
C ILE A 7 -48.02 14.40 -40.92
N LEU A 8 -48.58 14.42 -39.71
CA LEU A 8 -49.16 13.33 -38.89
C LEU A 8 -48.22 12.84 -37.77
N SER A 9 -48.61 12.81 -36.49
CA SER A 9 -49.85 13.22 -35.83
C SER A 9 -49.67 13.19 -34.30
N HIS A 10 -50.19 14.24 -33.67
CA HIS A 10 -50.73 14.45 -32.32
C HIS A 10 -50.85 13.29 -31.29
N ASP A 11 -50.43 13.64 -30.07
CA ASP A 11 -50.96 13.33 -28.72
C ASP A 11 -51.04 11.91 -28.15
N ILE A 12 -50.54 11.79 -26.91
CA ILE A 12 -51.24 11.22 -25.75
C ILE A 12 -50.49 11.57 -24.43
N ARG A 13 -51.22 12.19 -23.49
CA ARG A 13 -51.04 12.32 -22.00
C ARG A 13 -49.93 13.25 -21.50
N GLN A 14 -50.20 14.45 -20.94
CA GLN A 14 -50.98 14.81 -19.74
C GLN A 14 -50.70 13.96 -18.48
N ASN A 15 -49.83 14.46 -17.59
CA ASN A 15 -50.11 14.57 -16.14
C ASN A 15 -48.99 15.35 -15.40
N ILE A 16 -49.07 16.68 -15.37
CA ILE A 16 -48.36 17.53 -14.38
C ILE A 16 -49.35 18.60 -13.92
N GLN A 17 -50.32 18.21 -13.10
CA GLN A 17 -51.02 19.13 -12.20
C GLN A 17 -51.49 18.32 -11.00
N ASN A 18 -50.78 18.43 -9.89
CA ASN A 18 -51.29 18.39 -8.52
C ASN A 18 -50.08 18.41 -7.59
N PHE A 19 -49.77 19.58 -7.03
CA PHE A 19 -49.24 19.82 -5.68
C PHE A 19 -48.82 21.30 -5.59
N LYS A 20 -49.82 22.18 -5.60
CA LYS A 20 -49.72 23.49 -4.95
C LYS A 20 -50.80 23.52 -3.88
N SER A 21 -50.39 23.50 -2.62
CA SER A 21 -51.04 24.16 -1.48
C SER A 21 -50.42 23.60 -0.20
N LEU A 22 -49.59 24.43 0.45
CA LEU A 22 -49.39 24.53 1.90
C LEU A 22 -48.17 25.43 2.17
N PHE A 23 -48.21 26.67 1.67
CA PHE A 23 -47.45 27.77 2.24
C PHE A 23 -48.43 28.60 3.08
N GLY A 24 -48.73 28.07 4.26
CA GLY A 24 -49.39 28.81 5.33
C GLY A 24 -48.34 29.64 6.08
N LYS A 25 -48.47 30.96 5.96
CA LYS A 25 -47.85 31.94 6.84
C LYS A 25 -48.43 31.75 8.24
N ASP A 26 -47.56 31.73 9.25
CA ASP A 26 -47.74 32.25 10.62
C ASP A 26 -46.79 31.52 11.57
N CYS A 27 -45.57 32.02 11.70
CA CYS A 27 -44.70 31.70 12.84
C CYS A 27 -44.59 32.96 13.71
N ARG A 28 -45.37 32.93 14.79
CA ARG A 28 -45.39 33.91 15.87
C ARG A 28 -43.98 34.05 16.45
N TRP A 29 -43.52 35.28 16.51
CA TRP A 29 -42.39 35.67 17.34
C TRP A 29 -42.78 35.47 18.81
N LEU A 30 -42.17 34.49 19.46
CA LEU A 30 -42.19 34.36 20.91
C LEU A 30 -40.84 34.87 21.42
N SER A 31 -40.88 36.09 21.96
CA SER A 31 -39.84 36.65 22.80
C SER A 31 -39.75 35.86 24.10
N SER A 32 -38.74 35.02 24.25
CA SER A 32 -38.34 34.49 25.55
C SER A 32 -37.34 35.44 26.18
N GLN A 33 -37.75 36.03 27.31
CA GLN A 33 -36.93 36.87 28.18
C GLN A 33 -35.62 36.17 28.56
N ALA A 34 -34.55 36.96 28.65
CA ALA A 34 -33.28 36.54 29.20
C ALA A 34 -33.44 36.19 30.68
N ILE A 35 -33.09 34.96 31.05
CA ILE A 35 -32.84 34.57 32.43
C ILE A 35 -31.32 34.47 32.57
N GLU A 36 -30.74 35.46 33.25
CA GLU A 36 -29.36 35.39 33.73
C GLU A 36 -29.24 34.20 34.69
N THR A 37 -28.64 33.11 34.21
CA THR A 37 -28.17 32.04 35.08
C THR A 37 -26.68 32.23 35.27
N GLN A 38 -26.33 32.60 36.52
CA GLN A 38 -24.96 32.75 36.98
C GLN A 38 -24.13 31.51 36.64
N ALA A 39 -22.97 31.77 36.05
CA ALA A 39 -21.95 30.79 35.73
C ALA A 39 -21.58 29.95 36.96
N LYS A 40 -21.72 28.63 36.83
CA LYS A 40 -20.87 27.66 37.53
C LYS A 40 -20.17 26.80 36.47
N SER A 41 -18.85 26.94 36.47
CA SER A 41 -17.87 26.25 35.65
C SER A 41 -17.95 24.73 35.87
N SER A 42 -18.54 24.02 34.92
CA SER A 42 -18.37 22.57 34.78
C SER A 42 -18.42 22.16 33.31
N LYS A 43 -17.66 22.86 32.46
CA LYS A 43 -17.51 22.55 31.03
C LYS A 43 -16.11 22.06 30.62
N GLU A 44 -15.15 22.00 31.54
CA GLU A 44 -13.78 21.61 31.19
C GLU A 44 -13.57 20.09 31.05
N ASN A 45 -14.44 19.24 31.62
CA ASN A 45 -14.24 17.79 31.59
C ASN A 45 -14.93 17.04 30.42
N ALA A 46 -15.74 17.71 29.60
CA ALA A 46 -16.45 17.09 28.48
C ALA A 46 -15.71 17.26 27.13
N ASP A 47 -15.08 18.42 26.91
CA ASP A 47 -14.27 18.66 25.71
C ASP A 47 -12.92 17.94 25.77
N ASP A 48 -12.37 17.71 26.97
CA ASP A 48 -11.11 16.96 27.11
C ASP A 48 -11.32 15.45 26.89
N LYS A 49 -12.49 14.90 27.28
CA LYS A 49 -12.86 13.51 26.93
C LYS A 49 -13.08 13.32 25.43
N ARG A 50 -13.71 14.29 24.74
CA ARG A 50 -13.89 14.24 23.28
C ARG A 50 -12.56 14.36 22.53
N LYS A 51 -11.64 15.21 23.00
CA LYS A 51 -10.28 15.33 22.42
C LYS A 51 -9.39 14.12 22.67
N VAL A 52 -9.60 13.37 23.74
CA VAL A 52 -8.86 12.14 24.04
C VAL A 52 -9.33 10.99 23.13
N ASP A 53 -10.63 10.87 22.85
CA ASP A 53 -11.17 9.86 21.93
C ASP A 53 -10.78 10.11 20.46
N ASP A 54 -10.67 11.37 20.02
CA ASP A 54 -10.25 11.71 18.65
C ASP A 54 -8.77 11.38 18.37
N ARG A 55 -7.93 11.31 19.41
CA ARG A 55 -6.50 10.97 19.29
C ARG A 55 -6.27 9.47 19.12
N GLU A 56 -7.21 8.61 19.51
CA GLU A 56 -7.06 7.15 19.42
C GLU A 56 -7.34 6.60 18.00
N ASN A 57 -8.01 7.35 17.13
CA ASN A 57 -8.37 6.92 15.78
C ASN A 57 -7.48 7.45 14.65
N THR A 58 -6.44 8.25 14.97
CA THR A 58 -5.56 8.78 13.91
C THR A 58 -4.47 7.76 13.59
N ALA A 59 -4.53 7.18 12.40
CA ALA A 59 -3.51 6.25 11.93
C ALA A 59 -2.13 6.94 11.83
N PRO A 60 -1.04 6.26 12.24
CA PRO A 60 0.31 6.81 12.12
C PRO A 60 0.68 7.12 10.66
N LEU A 61 1.37 8.23 10.43
CA LEU A 61 1.80 8.67 9.09
C LEU A 61 2.69 7.63 8.37
N GLU A 62 3.42 6.82 9.13
CA GLU A 62 4.30 5.77 8.63
C GLU A 62 3.56 4.65 7.89
N PHE A 63 2.24 4.53 8.08
CA PHE A 63 1.43 3.47 7.49
C PHE A 63 1.42 3.54 5.96
N ARG A 64 1.59 4.73 5.38
CA ARG A 64 1.79 4.90 3.93
C ARG A 64 2.92 4.02 3.40
N PHE A 65 4.04 3.98 4.11
CA PHE A 65 5.22 3.21 3.70
C PHE A 65 5.11 1.75 4.10
N LYS A 66 4.47 1.47 5.24
CA LYS A 66 4.28 0.10 5.75
C LYS A 66 3.34 -0.70 4.84
N TYR A 67 2.23 -0.07 4.44
CA TYR A 67 1.16 -0.69 3.66
C TYR A 67 0.75 0.17 2.44
N PRO A 68 1.64 0.35 1.45
CA PRO A 68 1.33 1.07 0.23
C PRO A 68 0.15 0.48 -0.55
N GLU A 69 -0.14 -0.81 -0.39
CA GLU A 69 -1.25 -1.48 -1.08
C GLU A 69 -2.65 -1.02 -0.67
N PHE A 70 -2.84 -0.45 0.52
CA PHE A 70 -4.16 0.09 0.91
C PHE A 70 -4.47 1.41 0.21
N LEU A 71 -3.44 2.08 -0.31
CA LEU A 71 -3.62 3.31 -1.05
C LEU A 71 -4.04 2.98 -2.50
N PRO A 72 -5.07 3.67 -3.02
CA PRO A 72 -5.56 3.44 -4.38
C PRO A 72 -4.57 3.95 -5.44
N ASP A 73 -4.89 3.69 -6.71
CA ASP A 73 -4.17 4.30 -7.82
C ASP A 73 -4.39 5.83 -7.81
N PRO A 74 -3.34 6.65 -7.91
CA PRO A 74 -3.46 8.11 -8.00
C PRO A 74 -4.28 8.59 -9.21
N ASN A 75 -4.39 7.78 -10.27
CA ASN A 75 -5.15 8.16 -11.46
C ASN A 75 -6.67 8.16 -11.18
N ALA A 76 -7.26 9.37 -11.18
CA ALA A 76 -8.68 9.60 -10.94
C ALA A 76 -9.61 8.81 -11.88
N ALA A 77 -9.20 8.50 -13.10
CA ALA A 77 -10.02 7.75 -14.06
C ALA A 77 -10.33 6.32 -13.59
N TYR A 78 -9.46 5.74 -12.77
CA TYR A 78 -9.62 4.39 -12.24
C TYR A 78 -10.19 4.36 -10.83
N ARG A 79 -10.44 5.51 -10.19
CA ARG A 79 -10.89 5.60 -8.78
C ARG A 79 -12.40 5.37 -8.64
N ASN A 80 -12.78 4.60 -7.62
CA ASN A 80 -14.17 4.38 -7.23
C ASN A 80 -14.21 4.06 -5.72
N SER A 81 -14.85 4.94 -4.94
CA SER A 81 -14.88 4.85 -3.48
C SER A 81 -15.50 3.55 -2.97
N THR A 82 -16.61 3.12 -3.57
CA THR A 82 -17.29 1.88 -3.18
C THR A 82 -16.42 0.66 -3.46
N ARG A 83 -15.81 0.60 -4.66
CA ARG A 83 -14.90 -0.50 -5.03
C ARG A 83 -13.71 -0.57 -4.08
N GLU A 84 -13.06 0.57 -3.84
CA GLU A 84 -11.89 0.67 -2.96
C GLU A 84 -12.22 0.25 -1.52
N ARG A 85 -13.39 0.64 -1.01
CA ARG A 85 -13.85 0.23 0.32
C ARG A 85 -14.07 -1.28 0.41
N LEU A 86 -14.74 -1.88 -0.59
CA LEU A 86 -14.95 -3.33 -0.64
C LEU A 86 -13.63 -4.09 -0.74
N GLU A 87 -12.70 -3.64 -1.58
CA GLU A 87 -11.36 -4.24 -1.68
C GLU A 87 -10.63 -4.20 -0.34
N ARG A 88 -10.69 -3.08 0.40
CA ARG A 88 -10.07 -2.97 1.73
C ARG A 88 -10.71 -3.91 2.75
N MET A 89 -12.03 -4.08 2.72
CA MET A 89 -12.73 -5.06 3.56
C MET A 89 -12.24 -6.48 3.28
N ASP A 90 -12.11 -6.87 2.01
CA ASP A 90 -11.64 -8.19 1.60
C ASP A 90 -10.15 -8.40 1.96
N MET A 91 -9.31 -7.39 1.78
CA MET A 91 -7.91 -7.42 2.20
C MET A 91 -7.78 -7.67 3.71
N MET A 92 -8.64 -7.04 4.52
CA MET A 92 -8.64 -7.22 5.97
C MET A 92 -9.17 -8.60 6.37
N ALA A 93 -10.22 -9.08 5.71
CA ALA A 93 -10.70 -10.45 5.89
C ALA A 93 -9.59 -11.47 5.59
N ARG A 94 -8.80 -11.26 4.53
CA ARG A 94 -7.68 -12.14 4.19
C ARG A 94 -6.56 -12.06 5.24
N ARG A 95 -6.20 -10.86 5.72
CA ARG A 95 -5.19 -10.66 6.78
C ARG A 95 -5.61 -11.26 8.13
N ALA A 96 -6.90 -11.43 8.38
CA ALA A 96 -7.36 -12.14 9.56
C ALA A 96 -6.97 -13.63 9.54
N HIS A 97 -6.87 -14.23 8.35
CA HIS A 97 -6.53 -15.64 8.16
C HIS A 97 -5.03 -15.87 7.99
N ILE A 98 -4.32 -14.94 7.32
CA ILE A 98 -2.88 -15.05 7.05
C ILE A 98 -2.11 -13.89 7.64
N ASP A 99 -0.99 -14.22 8.27
CA ASP A 99 -0.03 -13.23 8.72
C ASP A 99 0.84 -12.75 7.55
N ILE A 100 0.57 -11.52 7.12
CA ILE A 100 1.38 -10.81 6.14
C ILE A 100 2.25 -9.83 6.94
N PRO A 101 3.56 -10.10 7.07
CA PRO A 101 4.47 -9.23 7.79
C PRO A 101 4.70 -7.94 7.00
N THR A 102 5.31 -6.97 7.66
CA THR A 102 5.59 -5.68 7.04
C THR A 102 6.98 -5.72 6.46
N PHE A 103 7.12 -5.38 5.17
CA PHE A 103 8.39 -5.47 4.45
C PHE A 103 8.53 -4.36 3.42
N TYR A 104 9.75 -4.11 2.99
CA TYR A 104 10.07 -3.09 2.00
C TYR A 104 10.82 -3.70 0.81
N VAL A 105 11.02 -2.90 -0.23
CA VAL A 105 11.94 -3.28 -1.31
C VAL A 105 13.35 -3.32 -0.73
N GLY A 106 14.03 -4.46 -0.94
CA GLY A 106 15.29 -4.81 -0.30
C GLY A 106 15.19 -5.83 0.82
N SER A 107 14.01 -6.02 1.42
CA SER A 107 13.83 -7.01 2.48
C SER A 107 13.88 -8.44 1.92
N ILE A 108 14.39 -9.38 2.72
CA ILE A 108 14.46 -10.81 2.37
C ILE A 108 13.23 -11.51 2.93
N LEU A 109 12.47 -12.19 2.07
CA LEU A 109 11.24 -12.88 2.42
C LEU A 109 11.34 -14.37 2.12
N ALA A 110 10.63 -15.17 2.92
CA ALA A 110 10.30 -16.55 2.60
C ALA A 110 8.79 -16.67 2.39
N VAL A 111 8.36 -17.11 1.21
CA VAL A 111 6.94 -17.32 0.89
C VAL A 111 6.70 -18.81 0.72
N THR A 112 5.71 -19.32 1.45
CA THR A 112 5.23 -20.71 1.33
C THR A 112 3.89 -20.71 0.61
N LEU A 113 3.84 -21.35 -0.55
CA LEU A 113 2.65 -21.57 -1.37
C LEU A 113 2.14 -23.01 -1.22
N SER A 114 0.83 -23.19 -1.41
CA SER A 114 0.25 -24.48 -1.77
C SER A 114 0.36 -24.69 -3.28
N ASP A 115 1.00 -25.76 -3.71
CA ASP A 115 1.12 -26.13 -5.12
C ASP A 115 0.78 -27.61 -5.27
N SER A 116 -0.22 -27.94 -6.09
CA SER A 116 -0.67 -29.32 -6.28
C SER A 116 0.38 -30.22 -6.93
N HIS A 117 1.33 -29.65 -7.69
CA HIS A 117 2.34 -30.40 -8.43
C HIS A 117 3.67 -30.51 -7.69
N ALA A 118 3.86 -29.71 -6.63
CA ALA A 118 5.06 -29.77 -5.81
C ALA A 118 5.09 -31.00 -4.91
N VAL A 119 6.30 -31.50 -4.64
CA VAL A 119 6.53 -32.56 -3.66
C VAL A 119 6.11 -32.05 -2.28
N GLY A 120 5.18 -32.74 -1.63
CA GLY A 120 4.58 -32.30 -0.35
C GLY A 120 3.44 -31.28 -0.49
N LYS A 121 2.99 -30.98 -1.73
CA LYS A 121 1.93 -30.02 -2.05
C LYS A 121 2.20 -28.57 -1.62
N THR A 122 3.43 -28.28 -1.23
CA THR A 122 3.85 -26.96 -0.73
C THR A 122 5.18 -26.58 -1.34
N ASN A 123 5.32 -25.32 -1.72
CA ASN A 123 6.53 -24.77 -2.29
C ASN A 123 6.99 -23.56 -1.47
N ARG A 124 8.23 -23.59 -0.97
CA ARG A 124 8.84 -22.48 -0.21
C ARG A 124 9.92 -21.83 -1.06
N PHE A 125 9.79 -20.53 -1.28
CA PHE A 125 10.78 -19.73 -2.01
C PHE A 125 11.31 -18.62 -1.11
N VAL A 126 12.63 -18.52 -1.02
CA VAL A 126 13.34 -17.44 -0.30
C VAL A 126 13.98 -16.51 -1.31
N GLY A 127 13.88 -15.20 -1.10
CA GLY A 127 14.53 -14.23 -1.97
C GLY A 127 14.36 -12.78 -1.51
N ILE A 128 15.10 -11.89 -2.16
CA ILE A 128 15.00 -10.44 -1.93
C ILE A 128 13.81 -9.87 -2.69
N CYS A 129 13.03 -9.01 -2.04
CA CYS A 129 11.96 -8.27 -2.69
C CYS A 129 12.54 -7.13 -3.54
N ILE A 130 12.42 -7.23 -4.86
CA ILE A 130 13.00 -6.26 -5.80
C ILE A 130 12.01 -5.21 -6.31
N GLU A 131 10.71 -5.50 -6.25
CA GLU A 131 9.65 -4.58 -6.66
C GLU A 131 8.37 -4.88 -5.89
N ARG A 132 7.68 -3.84 -5.45
CA ARG A 132 6.28 -3.88 -4.98
C ARG A 132 5.45 -3.03 -5.94
N LYS A 133 4.36 -3.56 -6.46
CA LYS A 133 3.52 -2.86 -7.45
C LYS A 133 2.04 -3.21 -7.29
N GLY A 134 1.20 -2.34 -7.83
CA GLY A 134 -0.25 -2.49 -7.75
C GLY A 134 -0.81 -2.02 -6.40
N CYS A 135 -2.13 -1.93 -6.35
CA CYS A 135 -2.91 -1.48 -5.21
C CYS A 135 -4.07 -2.46 -4.94
N GLY A 136 -4.66 -2.37 -3.75
CA GLY A 136 -5.80 -3.19 -3.34
C GLY A 136 -5.49 -4.68 -3.36
N LEU A 137 -6.46 -5.47 -3.84
CA LEU A 137 -6.31 -6.92 -4.04
C LEU A 137 -5.30 -7.29 -5.14
N ARG A 138 -5.00 -6.35 -6.05
CA ARG A 138 -4.05 -6.54 -7.17
C ARG A 138 -2.61 -6.23 -6.79
N ALA A 139 -2.34 -5.96 -5.51
CA ALA A 139 -0.99 -5.74 -5.01
C ALA A 139 -0.14 -7.00 -5.20
N SER A 140 1.04 -6.82 -5.80
CA SER A 140 1.99 -7.88 -6.06
C SER A 140 3.40 -7.46 -5.68
N PHE A 141 4.23 -8.43 -5.34
CA PHE A 141 5.64 -8.21 -5.07
C PHE A 141 6.47 -9.29 -5.78
N ARG A 142 7.66 -8.90 -6.21
CA ARG A 142 8.58 -9.76 -6.96
C ARG A 142 9.75 -10.14 -6.08
N LEU A 143 9.93 -11.43 -5.86
CA LEU A 143 11.10 -11.99 -5.19
C LEU A 143 12.12 -12.46 -6.20
N ARG A 144 13.40 -12.22 -5.90
CA ARG A 144 14.54 -12.68 -6.70
C ARG A 144 15.49 -13.48 -5.81
N ASN A 145 15.97 -14.62 -6.31
CA ASN A 145 17.05 -15.37 -5.70
C ASN A 145 17.89 -16.06 -6.79
N ALA A 146 19.11 -16.43 -6.47
CA ALA A 146 19.95 -17.27 -7.31
C ALA A 146 20.01 -18.69 -6.73
N ILE A 147 19.51 -19.66 -7.49
CA ILE A 147 19.53 -21.09 -7.14
C ILE A 147 20.47 -21.77 -8.13
N ASP A 148 21.44 -22.53 -7.66
CA ASP A 148 22.41 -23.22 -8.54
C ASP A 148 23.06 -22.29 -9.56
N LYS A 149 23.39 -21.06 -9.12
CA LYS A 149 23.95 -19.96 -9.94
C LYS A 149 23.04 -19.45 -11.06
N GLN A 150 21.77 -19.89 -11.09
CA GLN A 150 20.73 -19.40 -12.00
C GLN A 150 19.82 -18.39 -11.29
N GLY A 151 19.62 -17.22 -11.90
CA GLY A 151 18.72 -16.20 -11.38
C GLY A 151 17.25 -16.59 -11.59
N MET A 152 16.50 -16.72 -10.51
CA MET A 152 15.08 -17.03 -10.48
C MET A 152 14.29 -15.84 -9.92
N GLU A 153 13.16 -15.52 -10.57
CA GLU A 153 12.23 -14.50 -10.11
C GLU A 153 10.83 -15.08 -10.02
N VAL A 154 10.15 -14.83 -8.90
CA VAL A 154 8.76 -15.24 -8.69
C VAL A 154 7.95 -14.02 -8.30
N VAL A 155 6.82 -13.82 -8.99
CA VAL A 155 5.88 -12.74 -8.67
C VAL A 155 4.75 -13.34 -7.85
N TYR A 156 4.51 -12.78 -6.68
CA TYR A 156 3.43 -13.17 -5.78
C TYR A 156 2.38 -12.08 -5.75
N ASN A 157 1.11 -12.48 -5.86
CA ASN A 157 -0.01 -11.61 -5.53
C ASN A 157 -0.22 -11.66 -4.02
N MET A 158 -0.22 -10.52 -3.34
CA MET A 158 -0.15 -10.44 -1.88
C MET A 158 -1.33 -11.13 -1.18
N TYR A 159 -2.50 -11.10 -1.79
CA TYR A 159 -3.75 -11.64 -1.23
C TYR A 159 -4.19 -12.95 -1.87
N ASP A 160 -3.29 -13.64 -2.57
CA ASP A 160 -3.58 -14.93 -3.20
C ASP A 160 -4.02 -15.98 -2.15
N PRO A 161 -5.13 -16.71 -2.36
CA PRO A 161 -5.55 -17.81 -1.48
C PRO A 161 -4.51 -18.93 -1.34
N THR A 162 -3.67 -19.14 -2.36
CA THR A 162 -2.65 -20.21 -2.38
C THR A 162 -1.46 -19.95 -1.47
N ILE A 163 -1.22 -18.69 -1.08
CA ILE A 163 -0.21 -18.37 -0.08
C ILE A 163 -0.66 -18.94 1.26
N GLN A 164 0.21 -19.71 1.91
CA GLN A 164 -0.02 -20.25 3.24
C GLN A 164 0.66 -19.39 4.31
N LYS A 165 1.90 -18.95 4.03
CA LYS A 165 2.71 -18.20 5.00
C LYS A 165 3.67 -17.26 4.27
N VAL A 166 3.80 -16.05 4.80
CA VAL A 166 4.83 -15.09 4.40
C VAL A 166 5.66 -14.77 5.63
N GLU A 167 6.97 -14.99 5.55
CA GLU A 167 7.92 -14.69 6.61
C GLU A 167 8.87 -13.60 6.13
N CYS A 168 9.10 -12.59 6.97
CA CYS A 168 10.18 -11.64 6.75
C CYS A 168 11.42 -12.17 7.48
N LEU A 169 12.43 -12.59 6.72
CA LEU A 169 13.68 -13.11 7.28
C LEU A 169 14.61 -11.98 7.68
N ARG A 170 14.74 -10.97 6.82
CA ARG A 170 15.53 -9.76 7.11
C ARG A 170 14.75 -8.54 6.66
N LEU A 171 14.45 -7.65 7.59
CA LEU A 171 13.80 -6.37 7.33
C LEU A 171 14.85 -5.30 7.05
N GLU A 172 15.03 -4.97 5.78
CA GLU A 172 15.89 -3.87 5.36
C GLU A 172 15.24 -3.07 4.22
N LYS A 173 15.63 -1.79 4.14
CA LYS A 173 15.36 -0.91 3.00
C LYS A 173 16.63 -0.73 2.18
N ARG A 174 16.49 -0.49 0.88
CA ARG A 174 17.58 -0.04 0.00
C ARG A 174 17.40 1.43 -0.35
N LEU A 175 18.41 2.00 -1.02
CA LEU A 175 18.39 3.40 -1.45
C LEU A 175 17.38 3.67 -2.58
N ASP A 176 17.10 2.65 -3.38
CA ASP A 176 16.19 2.72 -4.52
C ASP A 176 14.87 2.01 -4.22
N ASP A 177 13.77 2.52 -4.79
CA ASP A 177 12.43 1.92 -4.66
C ASP A 177 12.25 0.65 -5.49
N LYS A 178 13.11 0.42 -6.49
CA LYS A 178 13.09 -0.75 -7.38
C LYS A 178 14.51 -1.25 -7.61
N LEU A 179 14.71 -2.55 -7.41
CA LEU A 179 16.02 -3.21 -7.52
C LEU A 179 16.12 -4.08 -8.78
N LEU A 180 15.52 -3.61 -9.88
CA LEU A 180 15.49 -4.35 -11.15
C LEU A 180 16.90 -4.53 -11.76
N TYR A 181 17.82 -3.63 -11.42
CA TYR A 181 19.23 -3.70 -11.83
C TYR A 181 19.96 -4.95 -11.31
N LEU A 182 19.46 -5.61 -10.26
CA LEU A 182 20.03 -6.87 -9.75
C LEU A 182 20.02 -8.02 -10.78
N ARG A 183 19.29 -7.87 -11.89
CA ARG A 183 19.35 -8.77 -13.04
C ARG A 183 20.70 -8.71 -13.75
N ASP A 184 21.26 -7.52 -13.87
CA ASP A 184 22.52 -7.22 -14.57
C ASP A 184 23.72 -7.11 -13.62
N CYS A 185 23.50 -7.22 -12.30
CA CYS A 185 24.56 -7.30 -11.29
C CYS A 185 25.19 -8.71 -11.19
N PRO A 186 26.38 -8.83 -10.59
CA PRO A 186 26.94 -10.11 -10.15
C PRO A 186 25.94 -10.91 -9.30
N ILE A 187 25.95 -12.23 -9.48
CA ILE A 187 24.97 -13.14 -8.88
C ILE A 187 25.02 -13.12 -7.34
N GLU A 188 26.19 -12.82 -6.77
CA GLU A 188 26.47 -12.80 -5.33
C GLU A 188 25.50 -11.90 -4.56
N TYR A 189 25.19 -10.71 -5.10
CA TYR A 189 24.27 -9.75 -4.47
C TYR A 189 22.80 -10.17 -4.51
N SER A 190 22.49 -11.23 -5.25
CA SER A 190 21.15 -11.79 -5.39
C SER A 190 21.04 -13.21 -4.82
N THR A 191 22.13 -13.75 -4.26
CA THR A 191 22.18 -15.12 -3.75
C THR A 191 21.86 -15.11 -2.26
N PHE A 192 20.80 -15.81 -1.86
CA PHE A 192 20.39 -15.95 -0.47
C PHE A 192 20.13 -17.42 -0.14
N PRO A 193 20.60 -17.91 1.03
CA PRO A 193 20.38 -19.29 1.44
C PRO A 193 18.91 -19.54 1.76
N PHE A 194 18.39 -20.72 1.36
CA PHE A 194 17.00 -21.13 1.63
C PHE A 194 16.72 -21.38 3.11
N ASP A 195 17.75 -21.80 3.85
CA ASP A 195 17.65 -22.11 5.27
C ASP A 195 18.02 -20.92 6.15
N MET A 196 17.94 -19.70 5.60
CA MET A 196 18.15 -18.47 6.38
C MET A 196 17.09 -18.34 7.48
N GLU A 197 17.56 -18.15 8.71
CA GLU A 197 16.69 -17.91 9.86
C GLU A 197 16.22 -16.45 9.93
N PRO A 198 15.02 -16.18 10.47
CA PRO A 198 14.54 -14.81 10.67
C PRO A 198 15.37 -14.05 11.71
N GLU A 199 15.86 -12.88 11.34
CA GLU A 199 16.54 -11.95 12.24
C GLU A 199 15.54 -11.36 13.25
N LEU A 200 15.94 -11.33 14.52
CA LEU A 200 15.16 -10.71 15.58
C LEU A 200 15.31 -9.19 15.49
N ILE A 201 14.18 -8.49 15.40
CA ILE A 201 14.13 -7.03 15.29
C ILE A 201 13.39 -6.49 16.50
N ASP A 202 13.95 -5.44 17.11
CA ASP A 202 13.24 -4.67 18.12
C ASP A 202 12.16 -3.82 17.45
N GLU A 203 10.89 -4.05 17.82
CA GLU A 203 9.72 -3.43 17.17
C GLU A 203 9.73 -1.89 17.23
N THR A 204 10.48 -1.30 18.18
CA THR A 204 10.59 0.15 18.37
C THR A 204 11.69 0.78 17.50
N ALA A 205 12.66 -0.01 17.02
CA ALA A 205 13.77 0.52 16.25
C ALA A 205 13.33 0.91 14.83
N PRO A 206 13.84 2.02 14.27
CA PRO A 206 13.57 2.36 12.88
C PRO A 206 14.14 1.31 11.93
N VAL A 207 13.48 1.13 10.79
CA VAL A 207 13.91 0.14 9.78
C VAL A 207 15.28 0.48 9.22
N ARG A 208 16.22 -0.47 9.29
CA ARG A 208 17.58 -0.31 8.78
C ARG A 208 17.60 -0.03 7.27
N ILE A 209 18.32 1.02 6.87
CA ILE A 209 18.59 1.33 5.46
C ILE A 209 19.98 0.81 5.11
N ASN A 210 20.04 -0.08 4.13
CA ASN A 210 21.27 -0.65 3.60
C ASN A 210 21.79 0.22 2.44
N THR A 211 22.91 0.90 2.69
CA THR A 211 23.56 1.84 1.76
C THR A 211 24.54 1.17 0.79
N LEU A 212 24.58 -0.16 0.75
CA LEU A 212 25.45 -0.93 -0.14
C LEU A 212 25.17 -0.58 -1.60
N LYS A 213 26.24 -0.19 -2.32
CA LYS A 213 26.22 0.05 -3.76
C LYS A 213 26.70 -1.17 -4.52
N VAL A 214 25.93 -1.62 -5.50
CA VAL A 214 26.19 -2.86 -6.25
C VAL A 214 26.85 -2.56 -7.60
N PRO A 215 27.96 -3.24 -7.98
CA PRO A 215 28.53 -3.12 -9.32
C PRO A 215 27.65 -3.78 -10.38
N LEU A 216 27.67 -3.24 -11.60
CA LEU A 216 27.07 -3.87 -12.78
C LEU A 216 28.08 -4.81 -13.47
N LYS A 217 27.56 -5.85 -14.13
CA LYS A 217 28.34 -6.65 -15.09
C LYS A 217 28.74 -5.79 -16.29
N PRO A 218 29.74 -6.21 -17.10
CA PRO A 218 29.96 -5.58 -18.39
C PRO A 218 28.71 -5.69 -19.28
N PRO A 219 28.47 -4.73 -20.20
CA PRO A 219 27.34 -4.74 -21.11
C PRO A 219 27.39 -5.95 -22.08
N PRO A 220 26.27 -6.39 -22.66
CA PRO A 220 24.95 -5.73 -22.70
C PRO A 220 24.07 -5.98 -21.46
N TRP A 221 23.31 -4.94 -21.07
CA TRP A 221 22.32 -4.98 -19.98
C TRP A 221 20.90 -5.08 -20.52
N LEU A 222 19.97 -5.49 -19.65
CA LEU A 222 18.54 -5.56 -19.95
C LEU A 222 17.93 -4.18 -20.19
N GLU A 223 18.23 -3.22 -19.31
CA GLU A 223 17.72 -1.85 -19.38
C GLU A 223 18.86 -0.83 -19.54
N ARG A 224 18.46 0.40 -19.87
CA ARG A 224 19.38 1.55 -19.92
C ARG A 224 19.48 2.17 -18.53
N TRP A 225 20.17 1.49 -17.63
CA TRP A 225 20.36 1.93 -16.24
C TRP A 225 21.00 3.31 -16.16
N GLU A 226 21.82 3.70 -17.15
CA GLU A 226 22.42 5.02 -17.22
C GLU A 226 21.42 6.18 -17.34
N ARG A 227 20.16 5.89 -17.66
CA ARG A 227 19.07 6.88 -17.76
C ARG A 227 18.22 6.98 -16.50
N GLN A 228 18.34 5.99 -15.62
CA GLN A 228 17.58 5.93 -14.37
C GLN A 228 18.45 6.54 -13.29
N ASP A 229 17.91 7.47 -12.50
CA ASP A 229 18.62 8.13 -11.39
C ASP A 229 18.80 7.18 -10.19
N LEU A 230 19.57 6.11 -10.38
CA LEU A 230 19.78 5.03 -9.40
C LEU A 230 20.88 5.41 -8.41
N LYS A 231 20.60 5.22 -7.12
CA LYS A 231 21.52 5.56 -6.01
C LYS A 231 22.24 4.33 -5.45
N GLY A 232 21.66 3.14 -5.61
CA GLY A 232 22.18 1.87 -5.11
C GLY A 232 23.13 1.13 -6.08
N VAL A 233 23.45 1.71 -7.23
CA VAL A 233 24.41 1.16 -8.19
C VAL A 233 25.76 1.86 -8.01
N GLN A 234 26.85 1.09 -8.05
CA GLN A 234 28.20 1.64 -8.05
C GLN A 234 28.42 2.44 -9.35
N GLU A 235 29.18 3.54 -9.28
CA GLU A 235 29.48 4.32 -10.47
C GLU A 235 30.13 3.44 -11.55
N PHE A 236 29.59 3.52 -12.76
CA PHE A 236 30.02 2.70 -13.90
C PHE A 236 30.24 3.58 -15.12
N GLU A 237 31.26 3.24 -15.89
CA GLU A 237 31.59 3.98 -17.10
C GLU A 237 30.74 3.50 -18.28
N VAL A 238 30.28 4.48 -19.07
CA VAL A 238 29.53 4.23 -20.30
C VAL A 238 30.18 5.03 -21.41
N ASN A 239 30.15 4.49 -22.64
CA ASN A 239 30.56 5.21 -23.84
C ASN A 239 29.95 6.63 -23.88
N GLU A 240 30.76 7.62 -24.22
CA GLU A 240 30.38 9.03 -24.32
C GLU A 240 29.09 9.27 -25.12
N LYS A 241 28.89 8.52 -26.22
CA LYS A 241 27.66 8.61 -27.02
C LYS A 241 26.41 8.27 -26.21
N ARG A 242 26.49 7.28 -25.30
CA ARG A 242 25.37 6.89 -24.41
C ARG A 242 25.21 7.90 -23.28
N ARG A 243 26.30 8.36 -22.66
CA ARG A 243 26.27 9.41 -21.64
C ARG A 243 25.58 10.68 -22.16
N ARG A 244 25.94 11.15 -23.35
CA ARG A 244 25.28 12.30 -24.01
C ARG A 244 23.79 12.07 -24.27
N LYS A 245 23.37 10.84 -24.58
CA LYS A 245 21.95 10.50 -24.77
C LYS A 245 21.20 10.41 -23.43
N ALA A 246 21.85 9.92 -22.39
CA ALA A 246 21.28 9.87 -21.04
C ALA A 246 21.06 11.29 -20.50
N GLU A 247 22.03 12.19 -20.68
CA GLU A 247 21.91 13.59 -20.27
C GLU A 247 20.72 14.28 -20.94
N LYS A 248 20.50 14.04 -22.24
CA LYS A 248 19.34 14.55 -22.99
C LYS A 248 18.00 13.98 -22.52
N HIS A 249 18.00 12.83 -21.86
CA HIS A 249 16.79 12.18 -21.36
C HIS A 249 16.42 12.65 -19.95
N LYS A 250 17.34 13.31 -19.24
CA LYS A 250 17.04 13.85 -17.91
C LYS A 250 15.91 14.87 -18.01
N THR A 251 15.01 14.79 -17.03
CA THR A 251 13.82 15.64 -16.93
C THR A 251 13.87 16.46 -15.63
N PRO A 252 14.87 17.36 -15.46
CA PRO A 252 15.06 18.09 -14.20
C PRO A 252 13.86 18.97 -13.80
N TRP A 253 13.03 19.38 -14.76
CA TRP A 253 11.81 20.15 -14.49
C TRP A 253 10.73 19.34 -13.74
N GLU A 254 10.80 18.01 -13.73
CA GLU A 254 9.79 17.18 -13.07
C GLU A 254 9.83 17.27 -11.54
N GLU A 255 10.99 17.57 -10.96
CA GLU A 255 11.13 17.83 -9.52
C GLU A 255 10.30 19.06 -9.10
N PHE A 256 10.19 20.04 -9.99
CA PHE A 256 9.45 21.29 -9.78
C PHE A 256 8.02 21.25 -10.33
N ASP A 257 7.61 20.16 -10.99
CA ASP A 257 6.25 20.01 -11.52
C ASP A 257 5.29 19.59 -10.40
N LEU A 258 4.77 20.58 -9.68
CA LEU A 258 3.81 20.40 -8.60
C LEU A 258 2.54 19.65 -9.05
N MET A 259 2.11 19.85 -10.30
CA MET A 259 0.92 19.20 -10.84
C MET A 259 1.18 17.71 -11.09
N LYS A 260 2.37 17.35 -11.57
CA LYS A 260 2.79 15.95 -11.70
C LYS A 260 2.88 15.28 -10.34
N ILE A 261 3.48 15.94 -9.34
CA ILE A 261 3.54 15.43 -7.96
C ILE A 261 2.12 15.21 -7.43
N TYR A 262 1.24 16.21 -7.54
CA TYR A 262 -0.15 16.13 -7.11
C TYR A 262 -0.90 14.96 -7.77
N ARG A 263 -0.72 14.73 -9.07
CA ARG A 263 -1.33 13.58 -9.79
C ARG A 263 -0.75 12.22 -9.41
N GLN A 264 0.47 12.17 -8.88
CA GLN A 264 1.14 10.93 -8.45
C GLN A 264 0.89 10.61 -6.97
N THR A 265 0.55 11.60 -6.16
CA THR A 265 0.32 11.45 -4.73
C THR A 265 -1.15 11.54 -4.38
N ILE A 266 -1.61 10.66 -3.51
CA ILE A 266 -2.95 10.79 -2.93
C ILE A 266 -2.92 11.93 -1.88
N PRO A 267 -3.94 12.81 -1.82
CA PRO A 267 -4.03 13.84 -0.79
C PRO A 267 -3.92 13.28 0.63
N MET A 268 -3.40 14.09 1.56
CA MET A 268 -3.18 13.64 2.93
C MET A 268 -4.49 13.38 3.68
N GLU A 269 -5.57 14.09 3.34
CA GLU A 269 -6.90 13.84 3.91
C GLU A 269 -7.37 12.42 3.55
N ASP A 270 -7.38 12.09 2.25
CA ASP A 270 -7.75 10.77 1.75
C ASP A 270 -6.92 9.64 2.38
N GLN A 271 -5.61 9.86 2.54
CA GLN A 271 -4.74 8.88 3.19
C GLN A 271 -5.15 8.64 4.65
N LYS A 272 -5.44 9.71 5.40
CA LYS A 272 -5.87 9.61 6.80
C LYS A 272 -7.20 8.87 6.91
N ASP A 273 -8.16 9.18 6.06
CA ASP A 273 -9.48 8.54 6.07
C ASP A 273 -9.36 7.04 5.75
N ILE A 274 -8.62 6.69 4.69
CA ILE A 274 -8.37 5.30 4.28
C ILE A 274 -7.68 4.51 5.39
N PHE A 275 -6.65 5.08 6.01
CA PHE A 275 -5.93 4.38 7.08
C PHE A 275 -6.70 4.35 8.38
N ALA A 276 -7.50 5.36 8.72
CA ALA A 276 -8.36 5.35 9.90
C ALA A 276 -9.36 4.19 9.85
N GLU A 277 -9.95 3.92 8.68
CA GLU A 277 -10.84 2.78 8.47
C GLU A 277 -10.16 1.44 8.79
N VAL A 278 -8.89 1.29 8.39
CA VAL A 278 -8.15 0.02 8.48
C VAL A 278 -7.38 -0.11 9.80
N TYR A 279 -7.06 1.00 10.46
CA TYR A 279 -6.19 1.06 11.64
C TYR A 279 -6.73 0.25 12.80
N SER A 280 -8.01 0.41 13.13
CA SER A 280 -8.64 -0.30 14.25
C SER A 280 -8.55 -1.82 14.08
N ASP A 281 -8.76 -2.31 12.86
CA ASP A 281 -8.73 -3.74 12.55
C ASP A 281 -7.31 -4.29 12.49
N LEU A 282 -6.35 -3.55 11.92
CA LEU A 282 -4.93 -3.92 11.99
C LEU A 282 -4.45 -4.00 13.43
N HIS A 283 -4.83 -3.05 14.28
CA HIS A 283 -4.43 -3.03 15.69
C HIS A 283 -5.02 -4.23 16.45
N LYS A 284 -6.31 -4.55 16.23
CA LYS A 284 -6.94 -5.76 16.77
C LYS A 284 -6.22 -7.04 16.30
N LEU A 285 -5.86 -7.12 15.02
CA LEU A 285 -5.11 -8.26 14.47
C LEU A 285 -3.73 -8.40 15.12
N GLU A 286 -3.01 -7.30 15.31
CA GLU A 286 -1.70 -7.32 15.96
C GLU A 286 -1.79 -7.80 17.42
N ILE A 287 -2.78 -7.31 18.18
CA ILE A 287 -3.02 -7.74 19.57
C ILE A 287 -3.37 -9.23 19.63
N THR A 288 -4.31 -9.69 18.78
CA THR A 288 -4.74 -11.10 18.76
C THR A 288 -3.58 -12.02 18.41
N ARG A 289 -2.75 -11.65 17.44
CA ARG A 289 -1.53 -12.38 17.07
C ARG A 289 -0.52 -12.44 18.21
N ARG A 290 -0.24 -11.32 18.88
CA ARG A 290 0.65 -11.29 20.06
C ARG A 290 0.14 -12.21 21.18
N LYS A 291 -1.17 -12.19 21.46
CA LYS A 291 -1.79 -13.10 22.44
C LYS A 291 -1.64 -14.57 22.03
N MET A 292 -1.90 -14.90 20.77
CA MET A 292 -1.72 -16.25 20.24
C MET A 292 -0.26 -16.71 20.31
N ALA A 293 0.69 -15.85 19.94
CA ALA A 293 2.13 -16.15 20.00
C ALA A 293 2.59 -16.42 21.43
N ARG A 294 2.15 -15.61 22.42
CA ARG A 294 2.44 -15.85 23.85
C ARG A 294 1.85 -17.17 24.33
N LYS A 295 0.59 -17.48 23.99
CA LYS A 295 -0.05 -18.76 24.34
C LYS A 295 0.68 -19.96 23.74
N ARG A 296 1.14 -19.86 22.49
CA ARG A 296 1.93 -20.91 21.83
C ARG A 296 3.28 -21.16 22.51
N LYS A 297 3.97 -20.11 22.97
CA LYS A 297 5.23 -20.24 23.72
C LYS A 297 5.03 -20.98 25.05
N PHE A 298 3.92 -20.71 25.74
CA PHE A 298 3.59 -21.35 27.01
C PHE A 298 3.24 -22.84 26.87
N ASN A 299 2.56 -23.22 25.76
CA ASN A 299 2.13 -24.60 25.52
C ASN A 299 3.19 -25.51 24.87
N ARG A 300 4.47 -25.09 24.77
CA ARG A 300 5.52 -25.98 24.24
C ARG A 300 5.78 -27.08 25.28
N PRO A 301 5.52 -28.36 24.99
CA PRO A 301 5.85 -29.43 25.91
C PRO A 301 7.37 -29.48 26.09
N ASP A 302 7.83 -29.69 27.33
CA ASP A 302 9.23 -29.99 27.60
C ASP A 302 9.64 -31.20 26.74
N LYS A 303 10.80 -31.12 26.08
CA LYS A 303 11.32 -32.23 25.27
C LYS A 303 11.34 -33.49 26.15
N PRO A 304 10.80 -34.63 25.68
CA PRO A 304 11.01 -35.89 26.40
C PRO A 304 12.53 -36.13 26.46
N THR A 305 13.02 -36.29 27.70
CA THR A 305 14.40 -36.60 28.03
C THR A 305 14.74 -38.03 27.71
#